data_AF-Q5FMX9-F1
#
_entry.id   AF-Q5FMX9-F1
#
_cell.length_a   1.000
_cell.length_b   1.000
_cell.length_c   1.000
_cell.angle_alpha   90.00
_cell.angle_beta   90.00
_cell.angle_gamma   90.00
#
_symmetry.space_group_name_H-M   'P 1'
#
loop_
_entity.id
_entity.type
_entity.pdbx_description
1 polymer ?
#
loop_
_entity_poly.entity_id
_entity_poly.type
_entity_poly.pdbx_seq_one_letter_code
_entity_poly.pdbx_strand_id
1 'polypeptide(L)'
;MKQGKKTVDTKSVKIPKKKAKVITGLKKAWKVQETKGFITSIDGKKQNPKKKIYWTYTINGKWANKGADQQAVANKDKVKFTLDKVK
;
A
#
# COMPACT_ATOMS: atom_id res chain seq x y z
N MET A 1 -5.31 3.74 -5.00
CA MET A 1 -4.48 4.65 -4.20
C MET A 1 -5.30 5.87 -3.81
N LYS A 2 -5.22 6.27 -2.55
CA LYS A 2 -5.83 7.50 -2.02
C LYS A 2 -4.77 8.35 -1.33
N GLN A 3 -4.98 9.65 -1.38
CA GLN A 3 -4.25 10.64 -0.58
C GLN A 3 -5.29 11.47 0.18
N GLY A 4 -5.38 11.24 1.49
CA GLY A 4 -6.52 11.67 2.30
C GLY A 4 -7.84 11.17 1.72
N LYS A 5 -8.78 12.10 1.48
CA LYS A 5 -10.11 11.78 0.92
C LYS A 5 -10.10 11.54 -0.60
N LYS A 6 -9.07 11.99 -1.32
CA LYS A 6 -9.02 11.97 -2.80
C LYS A 6 -8.48 10.64 -3.32
N THR A 7 -9.19 10.04 -4.27
CA THR A 7 -8.65 8.92 -5.06
C THR A 7 -7.64 9.50 -6.05
N VAL A 8 -6.41 9.00 -5.99
CA VAL A 8 -5.33 9.45 -6.87
C VAL A 8 -5.26 8.58 -8.11
N ASP A 9 -5.31 7.27 -7.93
CA ASP A 9 -5.06 6.32 -9.01
C ASP A 9 -5.60 4.93 -8.66
N THR A 10 -5.97 4.13 -9.65
CA THR A 10 -6.42 2.74 -9.45
C THR A 10 -5.83 1.86 -10.55
N LYS A 11 -5.12 0.81 -10.15
CA LYS A 11 -4.54 -0.18 -11.09
C LYS A 11 -4.86 -1.58 -10.64
N SER A 12 -5.14 -2.44 -11.63
CA SER A 12 -5.31 -3.86 -11.45
C SER A 12 -4.06 -4.58 -11.95
N VAL A 13 -3.42 -5.37 -11.09
CA VAL A 13 -2.23 -6.14 -11.44
C VAL A 13 -2.42 -7.61 -11.13
N LYS A 14 -1.92 -8.46 -12.03
CA LYS A 14 -1.85 -9.90 -11.81
C LYS A 14 -0.50 -10.25 -11.16
N ILE A 15 -0.57 -10.87 -10.00
CA ILE A 15 0.59 -11.35 -9.22
C ILE A 15 0.59 -12.89 -9.16
N PRO A 16 1.75 -13.54 -9.31
CA PRO A 16 1.84 -15.00 -9.20
C PRO A 16 1.52 -15.47 -7.78
N LYS A 17 0.84 -16.61 -7.63
CA LYS A 17 0.50 -17.21 -6.32
C LYS A 17 1.70 -17.33 -5.38
N LYS A 18 2.86 -17.77 -5.89
CA LYS A 18 4.10 -17.94 -5.11
C LYS A 18 4.65 -16.63 -4.53
N LYS A 19 4.24 -15.46 -5.06
CA LYS A 19 4.67 -14.12 -4.62
C LYS A 19 3.48 -13.22 -4.27
N ALA A 20 2.33 -13.82 -3.89
CA ALA A 20 1.08 -13.12 -3.63
C ALA A 20 1.14 -12.35 -2.30
N LYS A 21 1.89 -11.24 -2.32
CA LYS A 21 2.03 -10.29 -1.22
C LYS A 21 1.55 -8.92 -1.67
N VAL A 22 1.07 -8.14 -0.71
CA VAL A 22 0.62 -6.76 -0.93
C VAL A 22 1.72 -5.94 -1.62
N ILE A 23 2.96 -6.03 -1.14
CA ILE A 23 4.10 -5.28 -1.68
C ILE A 23 4.42 -5.65 -3.14
N THR A 24 4.27 -6.91 -3.52
CA THR A 24 4.58 -7.39 -4.87
C THR A 24 3.61 -6.77 -5.88
N GLY A 25 2.31 -6.76 -5.53
CA GLY A 25 1.30 -6.12 -6.35
C GLY A 25 1.55 -4.62 -6.45
N LEU A 26 1.81 -3.98 -5.31
CA LEU A 26 2.08 -2.55 -5.24
C LEU A 26 3.31 -2.15 -6.09
N LYS A 27 4.44 -2.86 -5.97
CA LYS A 27 5.67 -2.62 -6.75
C LYS A 27 5.49 -2.85 -8.25
N LYS A 28 4.58 -3.75 -8.62
CA LYS A 28 4.26 -4.02 -10.04
C LYS A 28 3.38 -2.92 -10.65
N ALA A 29 2.54 -2.28 -9.83
CA ALA A 29 1.65 -1.22 -10.26
C ALA A 29 2.30 0.18 -10.21
N TRP A 30 3.15 0.44 -9.20
CA TRP A 30 3.74 1.74 -8.90
C TRP A 30 5.19 1.61 -8.39
N LYS A 31 5.95 2.70 -8.45
CA LYS A 31 7.32 2.75 -7.92
C LYS A 31 7.31 2.92 -6.41
N VAL A 32 7.56 1.83 -5.67
CA VAL A 32 7.52 1.83 -4.20
C VAL A 32 8.91 1.91 -3.61
N GLN A 33 9.08 2.76 -2.62
CA GLN A 33 10.21 2.71 -1.69
C GLN A 33 9.70 2.24 -0.34
N GLU A 34 10.42 1.31 0.26
CA GLU A 34 10.15 0.81 1.59
C GLU A 34 11.45 0.77 2.39
N THR A 35 11.31 0.83 3.71
CA THR A 35 12.42 0.75 4.65
C THR A 35 11.99 -0.16 5.79
N LYS A 36 12.69 -1.28 5.98
CA LYS A 36 12.36 -2.30 7.00
C LYS A 36 10.89 -2.78 6.94
N GLY A 37 10.34 -2.98 5.74
CA GLY A 37 8.94 -3.42 5.54
C GLY A 37 7.89 -2.30 5.61
N PHE A 38 8.28 -1.07 5.97
CA PHE A 38 7.40 0.09 5.97
C PHE A 38 7.50 0.85 4.65
N ILE A 39 6.35 1.12 4.03
CA ILE A 39 6.30 1.89 2.79
C ILE A 39 6.63 3.36 3.07
N THR A 40 7.79 3.82 2.59
CA THR A 40 8.25 5.20 2.73
C THR A 40 7.80 6.08 1.58
N SER A 41 7.63 5.54 0.39
CA SER A 41 7.18 6.28 -0.79
C SER A 41 6.41 5.39 -1.75
N ILE A 42 5.37 5.93 -2.37
CA ILE A 42 4.74 5.30 -3.53
C ILE A 42 4.61 6.34 -4.64
N ASP A 43 5.20 6.07 -5.79
CA ASP A 43 5.09 6.90 -6.98
C ASP A 43 5.51 8.37 -6.71
N GLY A 44 6.64 8.54 -6.01
CA GLY A 44 7.16 9.83 -5.58
C GLY A 44 6.48 10.44 -4.35
N LYS A 45 5.32 9.90 -3.92
CA LYS A 45 4.59 10.38 -2.74
C LYS A 45 5.16 9.77 -1.47
N LYS A 46 5.97 10.54 -0.76
CA LYS A 46 6.63 10.13 0.49
C LYS A 46 5.73 10.34 1.71
N GLN A 47 5.92 9.48 2.71
CA GLN A 47 5.39 9.71 4.05
C GLN A 47 6.05 10.95 4.68
N ASN A 48 5.32 11.62 5.58
CA ASN A 48 5.81 12.81 6.27
C ASN A 48 5.63 12.64 7.79
N PRO A 49 6.66 12.14 8.48
CA PRO A 49 6.65 11.97 9.93
C PRO A 49 6.37 13.28 10.68
N LYS A 50 6.94 14.41 10.22
CA LYS A 50 6.71 15.73 10.83
C LYS A 50 5.23 16.13 10.81
N LYS A 51 4.50 15.75 9.76
CA LYS A 51 3.06 15.99 9.63
C LYS A 51 2.19 14.82 10.12
N LYS A 52 2.80 13.76 10.68
CA LYS A 52 2.17 12.48 11.03
C LYS A 52 1.46 11.79 9.86
N ILE A 53 1.92 12.01 8.63
CA ILE A 53 1.32 11.42 7.41
C ILE A 53 2.05 10.12 7.09
N TYR A 54 1.33 8.99 7.08
CA TYR A 54 1.88 7.67 6.82
C TYR A 54 1.10 6.92 5.74
N TRP A 55 1.79 6.02 5.07
CA TRP A 55 1.16 5.07 4.16
C TRP A 55 0.50 3.96 4.97
N THR A 56 -0.81 3.90 4.86
CA THR A 56 -1.62 2.81 5.42
C THR A 56 -2.31 2.07 4.31
N TYR A 57 -2.79 0.86 4.59
CA TYR A 57 -3.54 0.12 3.62
C TYR A 57 -4.59 -0.77 4.26
N THR A 58 -5.65 -1.01 3.49
CA THR A 58 -6.75 -1.90 3.87
C THR A 58 -6.89 -2.99 2.82
N ILE A 59 -7.27 -4.18 3.25
CA ILE A 59 -7.55 -5.33 2.40
C ILE A 59 -9.03 -5.66 2.56
N ASN A 60 -9.79 -5.59 1.46
CA ASN A 60 -11.23 -5.83 1.46
C ASN A 60 -11.97 -4.97 2.52
N GLY A 61 -11.51 -3.75 2.73
CA GLY A 61 -12.07 -2.81 3.71
C GLY A 61 -11.59 -3.00 5.16
N LYS A 62 -10.80 -4.04 5.46
CA LYS A 62 -10.21 -4.29 6.78
C LYS A 62 -8.81 -3.71 6.87
N TRP A 63 -8.48 -3.09 8.00
CA TRP A 63 -7.12 -2.62 8.27
C TRP A 63 -6.15 -3.78 8.36
N ALA A 64 -4.99 -3.63 7.72
CA ALA A 64 -3.92 -4.59 7.85
C ALA A 64 -3.05 -4.24 9.06
N ASN A 65 -2.80 -5.23 9.92
CA ASN A 65 -1.92 -5.09 11.08
C ASN A 65 -0.46 -5.43 10.76
N LYS A 66 -0.21 -6.06 9.61
CA LYS A 66 1.12 -6.48 9.15
C LYS A 66 1.70 -5.48 8.16
N GLY A 67 3.02 -5.48 7.98
CA GLY A 67 3.68 -4.75 6.89
C GLY A 67 3.25 -5.27 5.52
N ALA A 68 3.27 -4.42 4.49
CA ALA A 68 2.88 -4.81 3.13
C ALA A 68 3.79 -5.92 2.55
N ASP A 69 5.02 -6.03 3.06
CA ASP A 69 6.00 -7.06 2.71
C ASP A 69 5.69 -8.43 3.35
N GLN A 70 4.99 -8.42 4.48
CA GLN A 70 4.59 -9.62 5.22
C GLN A 70 3.15 -10.05 4.90
N GLN A 71 2.30 -9.11 4.51
CA GLN A 71 0.90 -9.36 4.27
C GLN A 71 0.69 -10.08 2.94
N ALA A 72 0.24 -11.32 3.02
CA ALA A 72 -0.20 -12.10 1.87
C ALA A 72 -1.56 -11.58 1.37
N VAL A 73 -1.81 -11.79 0.08
CA VAL A 73 -3.09 -11.48 -0.58
C VAL A 73 -3.63 -12.70 -1.31
N ALA A 74 -4.93 -12.87 -1.27
CA ALA A 74 -5.66 -13.89 -1.99
C ALA A 74 -6.13 -13.39 -3.36
N ASN A 75 -6.63 -14.33 -4.18
CA ASN A 75 -7.23 -13.97 -5.46
C ASN A 75 -8.48 -13.09 -5.22
N LYS A 76 -8.65 -12.04 -6.02
CA LYS A 76 -9.71 -11.02 -5.91
C LYS A 76 -9.62 -10.08 -4.69
N ASP A 77 -8.54 -10.12 -3.92
CA ASP A 77 -8.33 -9.16 -2.85
C ASP A 77 -8.19 -7.73 -3.37
N LYS A 78 -8.94 -6.82 -2.76
CA LYS A 78 -8.89 -5.37 -3.04
C LYS A 78 -8.03 -4.70 -2.00
N VAL A 79 -6.79 -4.39 -2.37
CA VAL A 79 -5.89 -3.62 -1.51
C VAL A 79 -6.02 -2.14 -1.82
N LYS A 80 -6.32 -1.34 -0.80
CA LYS A 80 -6.46 0.11 -0.91
C LYS A 80 -5.42 0.79 -0.03
N PHE A 81 -4.43 1.37 -0.67
CA PHE A 81 -3.43 2.22 -0.03
C PHE A 81 -3.95 3.64 0.12
N THR A 82 -3.75 4.20 1.32
CA THR A 82 -4.15 5.56 1.68
C THR A 82 -2.97 6.25 2.35
N LEU A 83 -2.56 7.38 1.80
CA LEU A 83 -1.61 8.29 2.42
C LEU A 83 -2.40 9.32 3.21
N ASP A 84 -2.44 9.20 4.52
CA ASP A 84 -3.18 10.13 5.36
C ASP A 84 -2.49 10.35 6.71
N LYS A 85 -2.93 11.40 7.40
CA LYS A 85 -2.47 11.70 8.75
C LYS A 85 -3.01 10.66 9.72
N VAL A 86 -2.09 9.91 10.34
CA VAL A 86 -2.42 9.04 11.47
C VAL A 86 -2.57 9.94 12.69
N LYS A 87 -3.75 9.94 13.30
CA LYS A 87 -4.12 10.87 14.37
C LYS A 87 -3.64 10.36 15.72
#